data_AF-A0A2R4FXI7-F1
#
_entry.id   AF-A0A2R4FXI7-F1
#
_cell.length_a   1.000
_cell.length_b   1.000
_cell.length_c   1.000
_cell.angle_alpha   90.00
_cell.angle_beta   90.00
_cell.angle_gamma   90.00
#
_symmetry.space_group_name_H-M   'P 1'
#
loop_
_entity.id
_entity.type
_entity.pdbx_description
1 polymer ?
#
loop_
_entity_poly.entity_id
_entity_poly.type
_entity_poly.pdbx_seq_one_letter_code
_entity_poly.pdbx_strand_id
1 'polypeptide(L)'
;MAPKLYGYAMSPPVRAVLMCAKALDITLEMVQVNLLTGEHRKDDFLKKNPQHTVPVLEDEDGFIVYDSHVINEYLVIKYGENKSLYPLDDLKQRTIINQRLYFEATLLFPRGFVISKALIFANIKPTKEKLDELKEAYQMLESIFSTTASTYVAGNTLSIADFSLTAALTTADVFASLDEYPQIKEYLERVKNFHGMKQI
;
A
#
# COMPACT_ATOMS: atom_id res chain seq x y z
N MET A 1 22.68 -4.74 -10.51
CA MET A 1 22.71 -4.54 -9.03
C MET A 1 21.27 -4.44 -8.59
N ALA A 2 20.85 -5.03 -7.49
CA ALA A 2 19.43 -4.99 -7.09
C ALA A 2 18.89 -3.53 -7.03
N PRO A 3 17.66 -3.25 -7.50
CA PRO A 3 17.04 -1.94 -7.36
C PRO A 3 16.97 -1.50 -5.89
N LYS A 4 17.13 -0.20 -5.63
CA LYS A 4 17.10 0.37 -4.28
C LYS A 4 15.72 0.90 -3.94
N LEU A 5 15.22 0.55 -2.77
CA LEU A 5 13.98 1.09 -2.22
C LEU A 5 14.29 1.97 -1.01
N TYR A 6 14.18 3.29 -1.19
CA TYR A 6 14.33 4.26 -0.12
C TYR A 6 13.02 4.37 0.67
N GLY A 7 13.09 4.08 1.97
CA GLY A 7 11.90 4.15 2.80
C GLY A 7 12.10 3.70 4.23
N TYR A 8 11.00 3.60 4.96
CA TYR A 8 10.94 3.02 6.29
C TYR A 8 9.99 1.82 6.25
N ALA A 9 10.46 0.65 6.67
CA ALA A 9 9.72 -0.60 6.55
C ALA A 9 8.36 -0.61 7.27
N MET A 10 8.14 0.25 8.29
CA MET A 10 6.83 0.38 8.94
C MET A 10 5.85 1.27 8.18
N SER A 11 6.32 2.03 7.19
CA SER A 11 5.48 2.91 6.38
C SER A 11 4.55 2.08 5.48
N PRO A 12 3.23 2.29 5.49
CA PRO A 12 2.29 1.47 4.73
C PRO A 12 2.58 1.44 3.22
N PRO A 13 2.84 2.58 2.55
CA PRO A 13 3.23 2.59 1.13
C PRO A 13 4.51 1.80 0.84
N VAL A 14 5.47 1.78 1.76
CA VAL A 14 6.71 0.99 1.61
C VAL A 14 6.40 -0.50 1.74
N ARG A 15 5.56 -0.90 2.71
CA ARG A 15 5.12 -2.29 2.88
C ARG A 15 4.36 -2.81 1.66
N ALA A 16 3.54 -1.96 1.02
CA ALA A 16 2.87 -2.31 -0.23
C ALA A 16 3.87 -2.70 -1.33
N VAL A 17 4.97 -1.96 -1.47
CA VAL A 17 6.05 -2.28 -2.42
C VAL A 17 6.79 -3.55 -2.02
N LEU A 18 7.09 -3.74 -0.73
CA LEU A 18 7.76 -4.95 -0.26
C LEU A 18 6.91 -6.21 -0.47
N MET A 19 5.59 -6.14 -0.27
CA MET A 19 4.68 -7.24 -0.58
C MET A 19 4.66 -7.54 -2.09
N CYS A 20 4.63 -6.51 -2.93
CA CYS A 20 4.68 -6.68 -4.38
C CYS A 20 6.00 -7.33 -4.84
N ALA A 21 7.13 -6.82 -4.36
CA ALA A 21 8.45 -7.37 -4.66
C ALA A 21 8.56 -8.83 -4.22
N LYS A 22 8.07 -9.16 -3.01
CA LYS A 22 8.02 -10.54 -2.53
C LYS A 22 7.14 -11.45 -3.40
N ALA A 23 5.98 -10.97 -3.83
CA ALA A 23 5.09 -11.75 -4.70
C ALA A 23 5.68 -11.99 -6.10
N LEU A 24 6.63 -11.15 -6.52
CA LEU A 24 7.35 -11.25 -7.79
C LEU A 24 8.74 -11.89 -7.66
N ASP A 25 9.12 -12.34 -6.45
CA ASP A 25 10.46 -12.85 -6.13
C ASP A 25 11.61 -11.87 -6.48
N ILE A 26 11.36 -10.56 -6.31
CA ILE A 26 12.32 -9.48 -6.56
C ILE A 26 13.04 -9.14 -5.25
N THR A 27 14.37 -9.15 -5.29
CA THR A 27 15.20 -8.61 -4.21
C THR A 27 15.36 -7.09 -4.39
N LEU A 28 14.95 -6.31 -3.39
CA LEU A 28 15.19 -4.87 -3.32
C LEU A 28 16.23 -4.56 -2.25
N GLU A 29 17.18 -3.69 -2.55
CA GLU A 29 18.11 -3.14 -1.57
C GLU A 29 17.39 -2.04 -0.76
N MET A 30 17.09 -2.30 0.51
CA MET A 30 16.45 -1.32 1.37
C MET A 30 17.42 -0.22 1.81
N VAL A 31 17.11 1.02 1.46
CA VAL A 31 17.81 2.21 1.97
C VAL A 31 16.91 2.87 3.01
N GLN A 32 17.29 2.74 4.28
CA GLN A 32 16.51 3.24 5.40
C GLN A 32 16.46 4.78 5.39
N VAL A 33 15.25 5.34 5.41
CA VAL A 33 14.98 6.79 5.53
C VAL A 33 14.29 7.06 6.85
N ASN A 34 14.91 7.83 7.73
CA ASN A 34 14.34 8.19 9.02
C ASN A 34 13.31 9.32 8.86
N LEU A 35 12.04 8.95 8.99
CA LEU A 35 10.92 9.89 8.89
C LEU A 35 10.80 10.80 10.12
N LEU A 36 11.22 10.34 11.30
CA LEU A 36 11.15 11.09 12.56
C LEU A 36 12.17 12.24 12.60
N THR A 37 13.37 12.02 12.06
CA THR A 37 14.42 13.05 11.95
C THR A 37 14.27 13.92 10.69
N GLY A 38 13.26 13.66 9.86
CA GLY A 38 12.96 14.48 8.69
C GLY A 38 13.90 14.27 7.50
N GLU A 39 14.59 13.12 7.37
CA GLU A 39 15.53 12.87 6.27
C GLU A 39 14.89 13.01 4.87
N HIS A 40 13.63 12.62 4.74
CA HIS A 40 12.81 12.78 3.53
C HIS A 40 12.58 14.24 3.11
N ARG A 41 13.02 15.23 3.91
CA ARG A 41 12.90 16.67 3.63
C ARG A 41 14.24 17.33 3.32
N LYS A 42 15.35 16.59 3.40
CA LYS A 42 16.69 17.11 3.11
C LYS A 42 16.90 17.18 1.60
N ASP A 43 17.68 18.15 1.15
CA ASP A 43 17.92 18.44 -0.27
C ASP A 43 18.33 17.20 -1.08
N ASP A 44 19.17 16.32 -0.51
CA ASP A 44 19.61 15.11 -1.21
C ASP A 44 18.47 14.11 -1.48
N PHE A 45 17.49 14.03 -0.58
CA PHE A 45 16.30 13.22 -0.81
C PHE A 45 15.32 13.92 -1.76
N LEU A 46 15.17 15.25 -1.65
CA LEU A 46 14.28 16.05 -2.51
C LEU A 46 14.73 16.04 -3.98
N LYS A 47 16.04 15.90 -4.25
CA LYS A 47 16.56 15.65 -5.60
C LYS A 47 16.00 14.38 -6.23
N LYS A 48 15.64 13.37 -5.42
CA LYS A 48 15.01 12.12 -5.88
C LYS A 48 13.49 12.24 -5.90
N ASN A 49 12.89 12.76 -4.83
CA ASN A 49 11.45 12.90 -4.71
C ASN A 49 11.05 14.29 -4.17
N PRO A 50 10.59 15.21 -5.04
CA PRO A 50 10.17 16.54 -4.61
C PRO A 50 8.88 16.52 -3.76
N GLN A 51 8.12 15.42 -3.76
CA GLN A 51 6.95 15.25 -2.91
C GLN A 51 7.30 14.88 -1.46
N HIS A 52 8.59 14.75 -1.12
CA HIS A 52 9.05 14.51 0.26
C HIS A 52 8.31 13.32 0.93
N THR A 53 8.07 12.26 0.15
CA THR A 53 7.38 11.03 0.57
C THR A 53 8.27 9.81 0.38
N VAL A 54 7.90 8.72 1.04
CA VAL A 54 8.44 7.37 0.79
C VAL A 54 7.29 6.46 0.38
N PRO A 55 7.53 5.40 -0.41
CA PRO A 55 8.81 4.95 -0.97
C PRO A 55 9.32 5.78 -2.15
N VAL A 56 10.61 5.61 -2.44
CA VAL A 56 11.24 5.94 -3.74
C VAL A 56 12.01 4.72 -4.21
N LEU A 57 11.78 4.28 -5.44
CA LEU A 57 12.56 3.26 -6.13
C LEU A 57 13.64 3.96 -6.98
N GLU A 58 14.88 3.49 -6.88
CA GLU A 58 15.95 3.77 -7.84
C GLU A 58 16.36 2.46 -8.50
N ASP A 59 16.11 2.36 -9.79
CA ASP A 59 16.42 1.19 -10.59
C ASP A 59 17.92 1.11 -10.91
N GLU A 60 18.36 -0.02 -11.46
CA GLU A 60 19.76 -0.31 -11.79
C GLU A 60 20.37 0.69 -12.78
N ASP A 61 19.55 1.28 -13.66
CA ASP A 61 19.93 2.31 -14.63
C ASP A 61 19.86 3.74 -14.05
N GLY A 62 19.54 3.87 -12.76
CA GLY A 62 19.37 5.15 -12.08
C GLY A 62 18.01 5.82 -12.31
N PHE A 63 17.06 5.13 -12.97
CA PHE A 63 15.71 5.64 -13.12
C PHE A 63 15.01 5.75 -11.76
N ILE A 64 14.42 6.91 -11.48
CA ILE A 64 13.74 7.20 -10.22
C ILE A 64 12.23 7.13 -10.38
N VAL A 65 11.59 6.35 -9.53
CA VAL A 65 10.12 6.26 -9.43
C VAL A 65 9.70 6.52 -7.99
N TYR A 66 8.73 7.40 -7.79
CA TYR A 66 8.06 7.60 -6.51
C TYR A 66 6.55 7.41 -6.71
N ASP A 67 5.81 7.29 -5.60
CA ASP A 67 4.44 6.75 -5.51
C ASP A 67 4.41 5.20 -5.48
N SER A 68 3.87 4.63 -4.40
CA SER A 68 3.87 3.17 -4.20
C SER A 68 3.02 2.41 -5.21
N HIS A 69 1.93 3.02 -5.71
CA HIS A 69 1.09 2.37 -6.73
C HIS A 69 1.85 2.30 -8.05
N VAL A 70 2.49 3.41 -8.43
CA VAL A 70 3.32 3.47 -9.65
C VAL A 70 4.53 2.54 -9.55
N ILE A 71 5.19 2.49 -8.40
CA ILE A 71 6.29 1.54 -8.16
C ILE A 71 5.81 0.09 -8.32
N ASN A 72 4.65 -0.27 -7.76
CA ASN A 72 4.10 -1.62 -7.90
C ASN A 72 3.78 -1.96 -9.36
N GLU A 73 3.15 -1.04 -10.11
CA GLU A 73 2.93 -1.22 -11.55
C GLU A 73 4.26 -1.43 -12.28
N TYR A 74 5.25 -0.59 -12.00
CA TYR A 74 6.57 -0.65 -12.61
C TYR A 74 7.28 -1.97 -12.33
N LEU A 75 7.26 -2.46 -11.08
CA LEU A 75 7.85 -3.74 -10.71
C LEU A 75 7.19 -4.90 -11.45
N VAL A 76 5.85 -4.92 -11.50
CA VAL A 76 5.13 -5.95 -12.26
C VAL A 76 5.51 -5.89 -13.74
N ILE A 77 5.49 -4.71 -14.36
CA ILE A 77 5.73 -4.54 -15.81
C ILE A 77 7.18 -4.81 -16.20
N LYS A 78 8.16 -4.39 -15.42
CA LYS A 78 9.58 -4.56 -15.74
C LYS A 78 10.11 -5.94 -15.37
N TYR A 79 9.81 -6.42 -14.17
CA TYR A 79 10.48 -7.59 -13.60
C TYR A 79 9.60 -8.84 -13.53
N GLY A 80 8.27 -8.71 -13.43
CA GLY A 80 7.40 -9.87 -13.27
C GLY A 80 7.42 -10.80 -14.48
N GLU A 81 7.72 -12.08 -14.32
CA GLU A 81 7.60 -13.06 -15.40
C GLU A 81 6.13 -13.23 -15.85
N ASN A 82 5.22 -13.23 -14.88
CA ASN A 82 3.78 -13.18 -15.08
C ASN A 82 3.24 -11.82 -14.63
N LYS A 83 2.45 -11.18 -15.49
CA LYS A 83 1.81 -9.88 -15.20
C LYS A 83 0.44 -10.03 -14.50
N SER A 84 0.12 -11.19 -13.93
CA SER A 84 -1.19 -11.47 -13.31
C SER A 84 -1.56 -10.52 -12.18
N LEU A 85 -0.58 -9.95 -11.46
CA LEU A 85 -0.82 -8.93 -10.43
C LEU A 85 -1.31 -7.60 -11.01
N TYR A 86 -1.07 -7.35 -12.31
CA TYR A 86 -1.48 -6.17 -13.07
C TYR A 86 -1.55 -6.48 -14.59
N PRO A 87 -2.63 -7.16 -15.06
CA PRO A 87 -2.72 -7.68 -16.42
C PRO A 87 -2.88 -6.54 -17.44
N LEU A 88 -1.95 -6.41 -18.38
CA LEU A 88 -1.95 -5.32 -19.37
C LEU A 88 -2.90 -5.57 -20.54
N ASP A 89 -3.21 -6.84 -20.81
CA ASP A 89 -4.05 -7.33 -21.90
C ASP A 89 -5.53 -7.47 -21.51
N ASP A 90 -5.84 -7.54 -20.22
CA ASP A 90 -7.22 -7.49 -19.70
C ASP A 90 -7.59 -6.08 -19.21
N LEU A 91 -8.15 -5.29 -20.13
CA LEU A 91 -8.62 -3.93 -19.84
C LEU A 91 -9.61 -3.88 -18.67
N LYS A 92 -10.53 -4.85 -18.58
CA LYS A 92 -11.59 -4.82 -17.56
C LYS A 92 -11.00 -5.09 -16.18
N GLN A 93 -10.18 -6.13 -16.07
CA GLN A 93 -9.54 -6.47 -14.81
C GLN A 93 -8.59 -5.36 -14.33
N ARG A 94 -7.78 -4.81 -15.25
CA ARG A 94 -6.91 -3.66 -14.94
C ARG A 94 -7.70 -2.44 -14.47
N THR A 95 -8.85 -2.17 -15.09
CA THR A 95 -9.73 -1.06 -14.69
C THR A 95 -10.25 -1.24 -13.25
N ILE A 96 -10.64 -2.47 -12.87
CA ILE A 96 -11.09 -2.77 -11.51
C ILE A 96 -9.94 -2.60 -10.51
N ILE A 97 -8.74 -3.10 -10.82
CA ILE A 97 -7.54 -2.92 -9.99
C ILE A 97 -7.27 -1.44 -9.75
N ASN A 98 -7.25 -0.64 -10.81
CA ASN A 98 -7.07 0.81 -10.71
C ASN A 98 -8.16 1.47 -9.87
N GLN A 99 -9.42 1.07 -10.03
CA GLN A 99 -10.52 1.58 -9.21
C GLN A 99 -10.26 1.35 -7.71
N ARG A 100 -9.67 0.21 -7.33
CA ARG A 100 -9.31 -0.10 -5.94
C ARG A 100 -8.08 0.65 -5.45
N LEU A 101 -7.06 0.82 -6.29
CA LEU A 101 -5.89 1.64 -5.99
C LEU A 101 -6.30 3.10 -5.73
N TYR A 102 -7.13 3.69 -6.60
CA TYR A 102 -7.62 5.05 -6.41
C TYR A 102 -8.55 5.20 -5.20
N PHE A 103 -9.39 4.20 -4.91
CA PHE A 103 -10.17 4.18 -3.67
C PHE A 103 -9.25 4.23 -2.44
N GLU A 104 -8.20 3.42 -2.42
CA GLU A 104 -7.23 3.41 -1.33
C GLU A 104 -6.48 4.75 -1.22
N ALA A 105 -5.98 5.27 -2.36
CA ALA A 105 -5.20 6.49 -2.45
C ALA A 105 -5.96 7.76 -2.03
N THR A 106 -7.28 7.79 -2.25
CA THR A 106 -8.10 9.01 -2.09
C THR A 106 -9.02 8.98 -0.87
N LEU A 107 -9.37 7.81 -0.36
CA LEU A 107 -10.28 7.66 0.78
C LEU A 107 -9.59 6.97 1.94
N LEU A 108 -9.19 5.71 1.77
CA LEU A 108 -8.74 4.90 2.90
C LEU A 108 -7.42 5.41 3.51
N PHE A 109 -6.38 5.52 2.69
CA PHE A 109 -5.06 5.91 3.15
C PHE A 109 -5.03 7.34 3.71
N PRO A 110 -5.58 8.38 3.04
CA PRO A 110 -5.55 9.72 3.59
C PRO A 110 -6.26 9.84 4.95
N ARG A 111 -7.40 9.16 5.13
CA ARG A 111 -8.16 9.16 6.40
C ARG A 111 -7.34 8.52 7.53
N GLY A 112 -6.70 7.38 7.28
CA GLY A 112 -5.77 6.76 8.24
C GLY A 112 -4.47 7.55 8.45
N PHE A 113 -3.96 8.20 7.41
CA PHE A 113 -2.71 8.96 7.45
C PHE A 113 -2.84 10.21 8.33
N VAL A 114 -3.97 10.92 8.26
CA VAL A 114 -4.22 12.08 9.14
C VAL A 114 -4.19 11.67 10.62
N ILE A 115 -4.81 10.55 10.96
CA ILE A 115 -4.82 10.02 12.33
C ILE A 115 -3.42 9.61 12.77
N SER A 116 -2.79 8.71 12.01
CA SER A 116 -1.47 8.17 12.35
C SER A 116 -0.40 9.27 12.43
N LYS A 117 -0.41 10.25 11.52
CA LYS A 117 0.50 11.39 11.56
C LYS A 117 0.35 12.20 12.85
N ALA A 118 -0.89 12.55 13.22
CA ALA A 118 -1.16 13.32 14.44
C ALA A 118 -0.74 12.54 15.70
N LEU A 119 -1.02 11.24 15.73
CA LEU A 119 -0.67 10.37 16.84
C LEU A 119 0.85 10.20 16.97
N ILE A 120 1.56 9.88 15.88
CA ILE A 120 2.99 9.53 15.90
C ILE A 120 3.86 10.77 16.09
N PHE A 121 3.58 11.87 15.37
CA PHE A 121 4.47 13.03 15.34
C PHE A 121 4.09 14.13 16.34
N ALA A 122 2.85 14.13 16.85
CA ALA A 122 2.37 15.16 17.77
C ALA A 122 1.75 14.59 19.06
N ASN A 123 1.68 13.27 19.22
CA ASN A 123 1.04 12.60 20.35
C ASN A 123 -0.44 13.04 20.55
N ILE A 124 -1.13 13.36 19.46
CA ILE A 124 -2.53 13.79 19.45
C ILE A 124 -3.41 12.57 19.20
N LYS A 125 -4.33 12.30 20.13
CA LYS A 125 -5.32 11.22 19.98
C LYS A 125 -6.34 11.54 18.88
N PRO A 126 -6.84 10.54 18.14
CA PRO A 126 -7.84 10.77 17.12
C PRO A 126 -9.15 11.27 17.72
N THR A 127 -9.76 12.26 17.06
CA THR A 127 -11.13 12.70 17.34
C THR A 127 -12.14 11.67 16.86
N LYS A 128 -13.34 11.64 17.45
CA LYS A 128 -14.46 10.82 16.98
C LYS A 128 -14.75 11.04 15.49
N GLU A 129 -14.81 12.28 15.02
CA GLU A 129 -15.07 12.62 13.61
C GLU A 129 -14.10 11.94 12.64
N LYS A 130 -12.79 12.02 12.91
CA LYS A 130 -11.77 11.34 12.10
C LYS A 130 -11.87 9.82 12.12
N LEU A 131 -12.25 9.23 13.26
CA LEU A 131 -12.50 7.80 13.35
C LEU A 131 -13.75 7.41 12.55
N ASP A 132 -14.82 8.20 12.62
CA ASP A 132 -16.06 7.97 11.88
C ASP A 132 -15.82 8.08 10.35
N GLU A 133 -15.03 9.06 9.90
CA GLU A 133 -14.58 9.15 8.50
C GLU A 133 -13.83 7.88 8.07
N LEU A 134 -12.87 7.40 8.86
CA LEU A 134 -12.14 6.18 8.53
C LEU A 134 -13.07 4.94 8.49
N LYS A 135 -13.98 4.84 9.46
CA LYS A 135 -14.99 3.77 9.51
C LYS A 135 -15.95 3.81 8.32
N GLU A 136 -16.27 4.98 7.80
CA GLU A 136 -17.04 5.12 6.56
C GLU A 136 -16.30 4.50 5.37
N ALA A 137 -14.97 4.68 5.28
CA ALA A 137 -14.16 4.02 4.24
C ALA A 137 -14.15 2.49 4.42
N TYR A 138 -14.12 2.00 5.66
CA TYR A 138 -14.27 0.56 5.92
C TYR A 138 -15.65 0.04 5.48
N GLN A 139 -16.73 0.77 5.77
CA GLN A 139 -18.09 0.40 5.33
C GLN A 139 -18.21 0.36 3.80
N MET A 140 -17.57 1.30 3.09
CA MET A 140 -17.50 1.26 1.63
C MET A 140 -16.77 0.01 1.13
N LEU A 141 -15.63 -0.33 1.74
CA LEU A 141 -14.86 -1.52 1.35
C LEU A 141 -15.61 -2.82 1.67
N GLU A 142 -16.25 -2.92 2.83
CA GLU A 142 -17.11 -4.04 3.20
C GLU A 142 -18.28 -4.18 2.19
N SER A 143 -18.85 -3.07 1.73
CA SER A 143 -19.89 -3.06 0.70
C SER A 143 -19.37 -3.52 -0.67
N ILE A 144 -18.11 -3.22 -1.01
CA ILE A 144 -17.46 -3.74 -2.22
C ILE A 144 -17.37 -5.26 -2.16
N PHE A 145 -16.93 -5.84 -1.05
CA PHE A 145 -16.89 -7.30 -0.89
C PHE A 145 -18.29 -7.92 -0.98
N SER A 146 -19.27 -7.38 -0.26
CA SER A 146 -20.66 -7.86 -0.30
C SER A 146 -21.26 -7.86 -1.71
N THR A 147 -20.98 -6.81 -2.50
CA THR A 147 -21.58 -6.63 -3.83
C THR A 147 -20.91 -7.49 -4.88
N THR A 148 -19.59 -7.66 -4.79
CA THR A 148 -18.81 -8.36 -5.82
C THR A 148 -18.64 -9.85 -5.54
N ALA A 149 -18.85 -10.30 -4.30
CA ALA A 149 -18.54 -11.67 -3.85
C ALA A 149 -17.12 -12.11 -4.25
N SER A 150 -16.18 -11.16 -4.21
CA SER A 150 -14.79 -11.36 -4.66
C SER A 150 -13.91 -11.96 -3.56
N THR A 151 -12.94 -12.78 -3.97
CA THR A 151 -11.96 -13.39 -3.04
C THR A 151 -10.94 -12.37 -2.54
N TYR A 152 -10.48 -11.51 -3.45
CA TYR A 152 -9.53 -10.42 -3.31
C TYR A 152 -10.20 -9.11 -3.73
N VAL A 153 -9.61 -7.96 -3.41
CA VAL A 153 -10.33 -6.68 -3.52
C VAL A 153 -10.71 -6.29 -4.95
N ALA A 154 -9.99 -6.84 -5.93
CA ALA A 154 -10.20 -6.61 -7.35
C ALA A 154 -10.73 -7.85 -8.11
N GLY A 155 -11.18 -8.91 -7.42
CA GLY A 155 -11.71 -10.11 -8.07
C GLY A 155 -11.26 -11.41 -7.41
N ASN A 156 -11.04 -12.45 -8.20
CA ASN A 156 -10.69 -13.78 -7.69
C ASN A 156 -9.20 -14.10 -7.74
N THR A 157 -8.38 -13.15 -8.18
CA THR A 157 -6.92 -13.27 -8.25
C THR A 157 -6.29 -12.10 -7.51
N LEU A 158 -5.19 -12.38 -6.80
CA LEU A 158 -4.41 -11.36 -6.11
C LEU A 158 -3.87 -10.33 -7.10
N SER A 159 -3.83 -9.07 -6.69
CA SER A 159 -3.40 -7.93 -7.49
C SER A 159 -2.59 -6.93 -6.69
N ILE A 160 -1.98 -5.95 -7.36
CA ILE A 160 -1.28 -4.86 -6.68
C ILE A 160 -2.18 -3.99 -5.78
N ALA A 161 -3.50 -4.01 -6.00
CA ALA A 161 -4.46 -3.33 -5.13
C ALA A 161 -4.51 -3.97 -3.74
N ASP A 162 -4.38 -5.29 -3.67
CA ASP A 162 -4.45 -6.02 -2.40
C ASP A 162 -3.29 -5.64 -1.48
N PHE A 163 -2.09 -5.41 -2.02
CA PHE A 163 -0.93 -4.98 -1.22
C PHE A 163 -1.14 -3.60 -0.60
N SER A 164 -1.65 -2.65 -1.38
CA SER A 164 -1.88 -1.27 -0.92
C SER A 164 -2.94 -1.24 0.17
N LEU A 165 -4.09 -1.90 -0.08
CA LEU A 165 -5.18 -2.00 0.89
C LEU A 165 -4.78 -2.75 2.16
N THR A 166 -4.05 -3.86 2.04
CA THR A 166 -3.59 -4.63 3.20
C THR A 166 -2.67 -3.79 4.08
N ALA A 167 -1.73 -3.07 3.48
CA ALA A 167 -0.84 -2.19 4.23
C ALA A 167 -1.61 -1.05 4.93
N ALA A 168 -2.55 -0.41 4.24
CA ALA A 168 -3.37 0.65 4.83
C ALA A 168 -4.24 0.14 5.98
N LEU A 169 -4.99 -0.95 5.78
CA LEU A 169 -5.91 -1.54 6.75
C LEU A 169 -5.19 -2.01 8.01
N THR A 170 -4.10 -2.77 7.87
CA THR A 170 -3.34 -3.29 9.03
C THR A 170 -2.71 -2.17 9.87
N THR A 171 -2.37 -1.04 9.25
CA THR A 171 -1.92 0.15 9.98
C THR A 171 -3.07 0.80 10.73
N ALA A 172 -4.21 0.93 10.05
CA ALA A 172 -5.37 1.62 10.56
C ALA A 172 -6.05 0.87 11.71
N ASP A 173 -6.00 -0.47 11.70
CA ASP A 173 -6.50 -1.35 12.75
C ASP A 173 -5.87 -1.06 14.14
N VAL A 174 -4.65 -0.51 14.16
CA VAL A 174 -3.95 -0.12 15.41
C VAL A 174 -4.71 0.97 16.18
N PHE A 175 -5.49 1.81 15.50
CA PHE A 175 -6.22 2.93 16.11
C PHE A 175 -7.71 2.97 15.79
N ALA A 176 -8.18 2.14 14.87
CA ALA A 176 -9.59 1.96 14.53
C ALA A 176 -9.85 0.49 14.15
N SER A 177 -10.38 -0.28 15.11
CA SER A 177 -10.60 -1.72 14.98
C SER A 177 -11.46 -2.10 13.76
N LEU A 178 -11.07 -3.18 13.11
CA LEU A 178 -11.78 -3.84 12.02
C LEU A 178 -12.79 -4.92 12.47
N ASP A 179 -13.04 -5.10 13.77
CA ASP A 179 -13.89 -6.18 14.30
C ASP A 179 -15.33 -6.16 13.80
N GLU A 180 -15.84 -4.98 13.44
CA GLU A 180 -17.19 -4.79 12.90
C GLU A 180 -17.30 -5.13 11.40
N TYR A 181 -16.18 -5.53 10.76
CA TYR A 181 -16.05 -5.71 9.30
C TYR A 181 -15.54 -7.12 8.94
N PRO A 182 -16.42 -8.14 9.00
CA PRO A 182 -16.02 -9.53 8.89
C PRO A 182 -15.39 -9.87 7.53
N GLN A 183 -15.89 -9.34 6.41
CA GLN A 183 -15.33 -9.67 5.10
C GLN A 183 -13.94 -9.07 4.92
N ILE A 184 -13.71 -7.86 5.44
CA ILE A 184 -12.37 -7.27 5.47
C ILE A 184 -11.42 -8.14 6.30
N LYS A 185 -11.84 -8.61 7.48
CA LYS A 185 -10.99 -9.49 8.33
C LYS A 185 -10.65 -10.81 7.64
N GLU A 186 -11.64 -11.46 7.04
CA GLU A 186 -11.41 -12.70 6.29
C GLU A 186 -10.48 -12.46 5.09
N TYR A 187 -10.65 -11.34 4.38
CA TYR A 187 -9.78 -10.92 3.30
C TYR A 187 -8.33 -10.75 3.77
N LEU A 188 -8.09 -10.04 4.87
CA LEU A 188 -6.75 -9.82 5.41
C LEU A 188 -6.07 -11.15 5.81
N GLU A 189 -6.81 -12.08 6.41
CA GLU A 189 -6.28 -13.41 6.73
C GLU A 189 -5.95 -14.22 5.46
N ARG A 190 -6.72 -14.08 4.38
CA ARG A 190 -6.37 -14.68 3.07
C ARG A 190 -5.05 -14.13 2.55
N VAL A 191 -4.88 -12.81 2.50
CA VAL A 191 -3.65 -12.17 1.98
C VAL A 191 -2.43 -12.55 2.82
N LYS A 192 -2.55 -12.52 4.15
CA LYS A 192 -1.47 -12.91 5.09
C LYS A 192 -0.96 -14.34 4.86
N ASN A 193 -1.86 -15.25 4.46
CA ASN A 193 -1.51 -16.65 4.21
C ASN A 193 -0.91 -16.89 2.80
N PHE A 194 -1.00 -15.92 1.89
CA PHE A 194 -0.42 -16.05 0.56
C PHE A 194 1.11 -15.89 0.59
N HIS A 195 1.84 -16.85 0.00
CA HIS A 195 3.30 -16.84 -0.21
C HIS A 195 4.14 -16.32 0.97
N GLY A 196 3.79 -16.70 2.20
CA GLY A 196 4.58 -16.35 3.38
C GLY A 196 4.57 -14.86 3.73
N MET A 197 3.55 -14.09 3.34
CA MET A 197 3.35 -12.69 3.77
C MET A 197 3.12 -12.51 5.30
N LYS A 198 3.20 -13.59 6.09
CA LYS A 198 3.03 -13.62 7.56
C LYS A 198 3.95 -12.69 8.38
N GLN A 199 4.95 -12.05 7.77
CA GLN A 199 5.98 -11.25 8.46
C GLN A 199 6.08 -9.79 7.97
N ILE A 200 5.13 -9.30 7.16
CA ILE A 200 5.12 -7.92 6.61
C ILE A 200 3.99 -7.11 7.25
#